data_AF-A0A1M5MVU7-F1
#
_entry.id   AF-A0A1M5MVU7-F1
#
_cell.length_a   1.000
_cell.length_b   1.000
_cell.length_c   1.000
_cell.angle_alpha   90.00
_cell.angle_beta   90.00
_cell.angle_gamma   90.00
#
_symmetry.space_group_name_H-M   'P 1'
#
loop_
_entity.id
_entity.type
_entity.pdbx_description
1 polymer ?
#
loop_
_entity_poly.entity_id
_entity_poly.type
_entity_poly.pdbx_seq_one_letter_code
_entity_poly.pdbx_strand_id
1 'polypeptide(L)'
;MGILDFKNNAENPYFCFKFGLKKTSIDSLNFQIIGENDEIIYQMTYLQTIIVKASELPKIFSNIPKPTQEPILSKIWDFQKIYNEFASSPGDYTKEGEYVIHWDGFDNNDVYDSARFDGKKLKAKIIATKNNTIKTKEVEFELSYNEVDWVDVKIDRNTKRIDVNLRVNFTDGGAKGLSCNTYSIDTEASYETFTPTTGVDPLAGTKVTVCDWDKVPDSETKKWGKLPIKTRTKSFQDLINLAINGLNYHWGRNRNHAEAKDVKIIGESYELYMNAIVTENKAIGALELIYNTNGNWARSGNPGTIKDPLSAAGNLISRQAICYNVGYTYALDWYEFYKKNNWRYREESDENIEFQETSAHEVGHEILKKYGGTIYSYGHKGTVNPYLQNENANATAYPTSGEIDLMPYYTDWLKYNQRKRIAASEIDALSLLWLTKLLIK
;
A
#
# COMPACT_ATOMS: atom_id res chain seq x y z
N MET A 1 -17.69 3.90 5.27
CA MET A 1 -17.79 3.74 3.80
C MET A 1 -18.29 2.36 3.36
N GLY A 2 -18.80 1.49 4.25
CA GLY A 2 -19.16 0.12 3.88
C GLY A 2 -17.95 -0.80 3.63
N ILE A 3 -16.74 -0.32 3.95
CA ILE A 3 -15.50 -1.10 3.94
C ILE A 3 -15.38 -1.72 5.33
N LEU A 4 -15.19 -3.03 5.37
CA LEU A 4 -15.03 -3.78 6.61
C LEU A 4 -13.56 -3.77 7.04
N ASP A 5 -13.31 -3.95 8.34
CA ASP A 5 -11.95 -4.22 8.80
C ASP A 5 -11.47 -5.61 8.35
N PHE A 6 -10.20 -5.92 8.62
CA PHE A 6 -9.61 -7.22 8.27
C PHE A 6 -10.34 -8.43 8.89
N LYS A 7 -11.05 -8.25 10.01
CA LYS A 7 -11.85 -9.29 10.69
C LYS A 7 -13.31 -9.29 10.22
N ASN A 8 -13.60 -8.63 9.11
CA ASN A 8 -14.93 -8.40 8.56
C ASN A 8 -15.88 -7.64 9.50
N ASN A 9 -15.36 -6.92 10.50
CA ASN A 9 -16.20 -6.12 11.37
C ASN A 9 -16.66 -4.85 10.66
N ALA A 10 -17.91 -4.52 10.94
CA ALA A 10 -18.53 -3.25 10.67
C ALA A 10 -17.75 -2.08 11.27
N GLU A 11 -17.46 -1.08 10.45
CA GLU A 11 -17.03 0.22 10.94
C GLU A 11 -18.19 1.22 10.98
N ASN A 12 -18.25 2.07 12.02
CA ASN A 12 -19.15 3.22 12.02
C ASN A 12 -18.74 4.19 10.89
N PRO A 13 -19.58 4.41 9.87
CA PRO A 13 -19.22 5.26 8.75
C PRO A 13 -19.49 6.75 9.02
N TYR A 14 -19.94 7.12 10.22
CA TYR A 14 -20.44 8.45 10.53
C TYR A 14 -19.78 9.06 11.77
N PHE A 15 -19.51 10.36 11.69
CA PHE A 15 -19.38 11.25 12.83
C PHE A 15 -20.77 11.54 13.42
N CYS A 16 -20.91 11.43 14.74
CA CYS A 16 -22.19 11.55 15.43
C CYS A 16 -22.22 12.80 16.32
N PHE A 17 -23.20 13.69 16.10
CA PHE A 17 -23.40 14.91 16.89
C PHE A 17 -24.74 14.85 17.63
N LYS A 18 -24.69 14.80 18.97
CA LYS A 18 -25.89 14.76 19.81
C LYS A 18 -26.42 16.17 20.08
N PHE A 19 -27.73 16.36 19.93
CA PHE A 19 -28.39 17.60 20.34
C PHE A 19 -29.78 17.34 20.93
N GLY A 20 -30.28 18.32 21.70
CA GLY A 20 -31.60 18.26 22.29
C GLY A 20 -32.37 19.54 22.03
N LEU A 21 -33.61 19.40 21.55
CA LEU A 21 -34.58 20.48 21.44
C LEU A 21 -35.51 20.41 22.65
N LYS A 22 -35.63 21.49 23.42
CA LYS A 22 -36.44 21.53 24.65
C LYS A 22 -37.49 22.64 24.59
N LYS A 23 -38.60 22.45 25.30
CA LYS A 23 -39.67 23.42 25.59
C LYS A 23 -40.61 23.78 24.45
N THR A 24 -40.17 23.74 23.19
CA THR A 24 -41.04 24.11 22.07
C THR A 24 -40.52 23.61 20.74
N SER A 25 -41.43 23.38 19.79
CA SER A 25 -41.07 23.07 18.40
C SER A 25 -40.58 24.29 17.65
N ILE A 26 -39.72 24.08 16.65
CA ILE A 26 -39.14 25.10 15.76
C ILE A 26 -39.76 24.99 14.35
N ASP A 27 -39.39 25.90 13.44
CA ASP A 27 -39.86 25.89 12.05
C ASP A 27 -38.86 25.18 11.13
N SER A 28 -37.57 25.36 11.40
CA SER A 28 -36.49 24.72 10.64
C SER A 28 -35.24 24.50 11.47
N LEU A 29 -34.51 23.44 11.15
CA LEU A 29 -33.19 23.13 11.70
C LEU A 29 -32.19 22.99 10.55
N ASN A 30 -31.05 23.68 10.64
CA ASN A 30 -29.93 23.56 9.73
C ASN A 30 -28.70 23.07 10.51
N PHE A 31 -27.87 22.26 9.84
CA PHE A 31 -26.60 21.77 10.38
C PHE A 31 -25.47 22.09 9.41
N GLN A 32 -24.36 22.59 9.95
CA GLN A 32 -23.15 22.91 9.19
C GLN A 32 -21.92 22.28 9.83
N ILE A 33 -20.99 21.83 8.98
CA ILE A 33 -19.59 21.62 9.36
C ILE A 33 -18.79 22.76 8.77
N ILE A 34 -17.98 23.39 9.62
CA ILE A 34 -17.21 24.58 9.29
C ILE A 34 -15.73 24.25 9.50
N GLY A 35 -14.91 24.60 8.50
CA GLY A 35 -13.46 24.41 8.53
C GLY A 35 -12.70 25.46 9.35
N GLU A 36 -11.38 25.32 9.40
CA GLU A 36 -10.49 26.23 10.15
C GLU A 36 -10.52 27.67 9.64
N ASN A 37 -10.83 27.87 8.35
CA ASN A 37 -10.89 29.20 7.72
C ASN A 37 -12.34 29.74 7.65
N ASP A 38 -13.22 29.22 8.50
CA ASP A 38 -14.65 29.51 8.55
C ASP A 38 -15.40 29.20 7.23
N GLU A 39 -14.83 28.35 6.37
CA GLU A 39 -15.49 27.85 5.18
C GLU A 39 -16.55 26.80 5.54
N ILE A 40 -17.72 26.87 4.89
CA ILE A 40 -18.78 25.87 5.05
C ILE A 40 -18.39 24.63 4.23
N ILE A 41 -17.92 23.61 4.92
CA ILE A 41 -17.57 22.30 4.34
C ILE A 41 -18.85 21.55 3.96
N TYR A 42 -19.77 21.46 4.90
CA TYR A 42 -21.01 20.73 4.75
C TYR A 42 -22.15 21.56 5.29
N GLN A 43 -23.28 21.56 4.60
CA GLN A 43 -24.49 22.23 5.01
C GLN A 43 -25.71 21.41 4.61
N MET A 44 -26.49 21.06 5.62
CA MET A 44 -27.82 20.50 5.42
C MET A 44 -28.83 21.62 5.33
N THR A 45 -29.38 21.86 4.13
CA THR A 45 -30.49 22.81 3.93
C THR A 45 -31.86 22.17 4.18
N TYR A 46 -31.97 20.84 4.03
CA TYR A 46 -33.14 20.03 4.34
C TYR A 46 -32.70 18.69 4.95
N LEU A 47 -33.43 18.20 5.95
CA LEU A 47 -33.00 17.05 6.77
C LEU A 47 -33.23 15.73 6.04
N GLN A 48 -32.21 15.29 5.30
CA GLN A 48 -32.07 13.90 4.84
C GLN A 48 -30.67 13.38 5.18
N THR A 49 -30.36 13.32 6.47
CA THR A 49 -29.41 12.34 7.03
C THR A 49 -30.16 11.48 8.03
N ILE A 50 -29.67 10.27 8.27
CA ILE A 50 -30.37 9.31 9.13
C ILE A 50 -30.24 9.79 10.58
N ILE A 51 -31.15 10.65 11.03
CA ILE A 51 -31.18 11.11 12.41
C ILE A 51 -32.00 10.11 13.21
N VAL A 52 -31.32 9.48 14.15
CA VAL A 52 -31.88 8.44 15.01
C VAL A 52 -32.08 9.03 16.41
N LYS A 53 -33.20 8.69 17.07
CA LYS A 53 -33.38 9.01 18.48
C LYS A 53 -32.25 8.38 19.29
N ALA A 54 -31.67 9.11 20.24
CA ALA A 54 -30.55 8.60 21.04
C ALA A 54 -30.87 7.26 21.75
N SER A 55 -32.14 7.02 22.09
CA SER A 55 -32.63 5.77 22.69
C SER A 55 -32.55 4.54 21.78
N GLU A 56 -32.54 4.71 20.45
CA GLU A 56 -32.51 3.61 19.49
C GLU A 56 -31.08 3.22 19.09
N LEU A 57 -30.09 4.06 19.42
CA LEU A 57 -28.68 3.84 19.08
C LEU A 57 -28.14 2.47 19.56
N PRO A 58 -28.41 2.00 20.79
CA PRO A 58 -27.98 0.66 21.23
C PRO A 58 -28.56 -0.48 20.39
N LYS A 59 -29.78 -0.32 19.86
CA LYS A 59 -30.47 -1.35 19.06
C LYS A 59 -29.92 -1.44 17.64
N ILE A 60 -29.47 -0.32 17.08
CA ILE A 60 -28.75 -0.30 15.79
C ILE A 60 -27.50 -1.16 15.91
N PHE A 61 -26.68 -0.93 16.94
CA PHE A 61 -25.43 -1.66 17.13
C PHE A 61 -25.65 -3.16 17.40
N SER A 62 -26.77 -3.56 18.01
CA SER A 62 -27.11 -4.98 18.18
C SER A 62 -27.62 -5.66 16.90
N ASN A 63 -28.19 -4.89 15.96
CA ASN A 63 -28.71 -5.40 14.69
C ASN A 63 -27.66 -5.48 13.58
N ILE A 64 -26.44 -5.03 13.85
CA ILE A 64 -25.29 -5.24 12.96
C ILE A 64 -25.03 -6.75 12.86
N PRO A 65 -25.19 -7.36 11.67
CA PRO A 65 -24.93 -8.79 11.50
C PRO A 65 -23.48 -9.09 11.87
N LYS A 66 -23.27 -10.09 12.74
CA LYS A 66 -21.93 -10.65 12.95
C LYS A 66 -21.59 -11.50 11.73
N PRO A 67 -20.43 -11.32 11.08
CA PRO A 67 -20.04 -12.14 9.94
C PRO A 67 -20.01 -13.60 10.38
N THR A 68 -20.73 -14.47 9.66
CA THR A 68 -20.83 -15.89 10.00
C THR A 68 -19.86 -16.79 9.23
N GLN A 69 -18.98 -16.26 8.37
CA GLN A 69 -17.90 -17.03 7.72
C GLN A 69 -16.79 -16.14 7.10
N GLU A 70 -15.57 -16.69 6.99
CA GLU A 70 -14.38 -16.16 6.27
C GLU A 70 -14.72 -15.57 4.90
N PRO A 71 -13.95 -14.59 4.37
CA PRO A 71 -14.48 -13.48 3.58
C PRO A 71 -15.18 -13.97 2.32
N ILE A 72 -16.47 -14.24 2.45
CA ILE A 72 -17.37 -14.38 1.33
C ILE A 72 -17.47 -12.98 0.76
N LEU A 73 -17.13 -12.83 -0.52
CA LEU A 73 -17.65 -11.80 -1.42
C LEU A 73 -19.19 -11.78 -1.29
N SER A 74 -19.69 -11.15 -0.24
CA SER A 74 -21.07 -11.27 0.21
C SER A 74 -21.62 -9.88 0.31
N LYS A 75 -22.44 -9.53 -0.71
CA LYS A 75 -23.44 -8.46 -0.72
C LYS A 75 -23.13 -7.34 0.27
N ILE A 76 -22.41 -6.36 -0.25
CA ILE A 76 -21.99 -5.18 0.48
C ILE A 76 -23.15 -4.69 1.33
N TRP A 77 -22.86 -4.66 2.62
CA TRP A 77 -23.84 -4.44 3.65
C TRP A 77 -24.35 -3.01 3.55
N ASP A 78 -25.63 -2.88 3.24
CA ASP A 78 -26.32 -1.61 3.18
C ASP A 78 -26.63 -1.14 4.61
N PHE A 79 -25.63 -0.56 5.29
CA PHE A 79 -25.77 0.06 6.60
C PHE A 79 -26.91 1.10 6.62
N GLN A 80 -27.18 1.73 5.47
CA GLN A 80 -28.30 2.65 5.30
C GLN A 80 -29.63 1.94 5.54
N LYS A 81 -29.79 0.68 5.11
CA LYS A 81 -31.00 -0.11 5.37
C LYS A 81 -31.27 -0.31 6.86
N ILE A 82 -30.26 -0.67 7.67
CA ILE A 82 -30.42 -0.83 9.13
C ILE A 82 -30.75 0.51 9.75
N TYR A 83 -29.98 1.54 9.44
CA TYR A 83 -30.23 2.87 9.98
C TYR A 83 -31.60 3.41 9.55
N ASN A 84 -32.08 3.11 8.34
CA ASN A 84 -33.41 3.48 7.84
C ASN A 84 -34.54 2.79 8.60
N GLU A 85 -34.35 1.58 9.13
CA GLU A 85 -35.33 0.90 9.99
C GLU A 85 -35.54 1.62 11.33
N PHE A 86 -34.48 2.28 11.83
CA PHE A 86 -34.51 3.09 13.06
C PHE A 86 -34.65 4.59 12.79
N ALA A 87 -34.54 5.00 11.52
CA ALA A 87 -34.84 6.34 11.09
C ALA A 87 -36.33 6.57 11.36
N SER A 88 -36.63 7.61 12.12
CA SER A 88 -38.01 8.09 12.14
C SER A 88 -38.35 8.54 10.70
N SER A 89 -39.47 8.09 10.11
CA SER A 89 -40.03 8.63 8.85
C SER A 89 -39.75 10.13 8.79
N PRO A 90 -39.07 10.67 7.74
CA PRO A 90 -38.27 11.90 7.77
C PRO A 90 -38.66 12.76 8.96
N GLY A 91 -38.03 12.45 10.09
CA GLY A 91 -38.57 12.79 11.40
C GLY A 91 -38.78 14.28 11.45
N ASP A 92 -39.92 14.74 11.97
CA ASP A 92 -40.07 16.15 12.23
C ASP A 92 -39.12 16.53 13.39
N TYR A 93 -37.84 16.77 13.05
CA TYR A 93 -36.75 17.14 13.97
C TYR A 93 -36.90 18.57 14.48
N THR A 94 -37.99 19.23 14.07
CA THR A 94 -38.41 20.48 14.66
C THR A 94 -39.16 20.28 15.97
N LYS A 95 -39.51 19.05 16.35
CA LYS A 95 -40.18 18.73 17.61
C LYS A 95 -39.22 18.63 18.79
N GLU A 96 -39.78 18.70 20.00
CA GLU A 96 -39.03 18.50 21.23
C GLU A 96 -38.52 17.05 21.31
N GLY A 97 -37.26 16.89 21.70
CA GLY A 97 -36.61 15.57 21.74
C GLY A 97 -35.10 15.62 21.78
N GLU A 98 -34.49 14.44 21.86
CA GLU A 98 -33.05 14.22 21.75
C GLU A 98 -32.73 13.49 20.45
N TYR A 99 -31.75 14.00 19.74
CA TYR A 99 -31.44 13.65 18.36
C TYR A 99 -29.94 13.46 18.16
N VAL A 100 -29.58 12.60 17.20
CA VAL A 100 -28.20 12.36 16.79
C VAL A 100 -28.07 12.63 15.29
N ILE A 101 -27.26 13.61 14.91
CA ILE A 101 -26.92 13.91 13.52
C ILE A 101 -25.75 13.02 13.12
N HIS A 102 -25.87 12.34 11.98
CA HIS A 102 -24.82 11.54 11.38
C HIS A 102 -24.26 12.28 10.16
N TRP A 103 -22.95 12.51 10.13
CA TRP A 103 -22.22 13.06 8.99
C TRP A 103 -21.17 12.04 8.55
N ASP A 104 -21.15 11.69 7.27
CA ASP A 104 -20.28 10.66 6.71
C ASP A 104 -18.90 11.18 6.27
N GLY A 105 -18.61 12.46 6.54
CA GLY A 105 -17.35 13.10 6.16
C GLY A 105 -17.35 13.75 4.77
N PHE A 106 -18.41 13.56 3.97
CA PHE A 106 -18.49 14.15 2.63
C PHE A 106 -18.95 15.60 2.70
N ASP A 107 -18.43 16.43 1.79
CA ASP A 107 -18.84 17.82 1.66
C ASP A 107 -20.11 18.00 0.81
N ASN A 108 -20.51 19.25 0.59
CA ASN A 108 -21.71 19.57 -0.20
C ASN A 108 -21.64 19.14 -1.67
N ASN A 109 -20.46 18.77 -2.18
CA ASN A 109 -20.27 18.28 -3.54
C ASN A 109 -20.13 16.75 -3.57
N ASP A 110 -20.51 16.05 -2.49
CA ASP A 110 -20.31 14.61 -2.32
C ASP A 110 -18.84 14.18 -2.50
N VAL A 111 -17.93 15.01 -1.99
CA VAL A 111 -16.49 14.72 -1.94
C VAL A 111 -16.02 14.54 -0.50
N TYR A 112 -15.38 13.41 -0.23
CA TYR A 112 -14.62 13.16 0.99
C TYR A 112 -13.13 13.37 0.68
N ASP A 113 -12.41 14.04 1.59
CA ASP A 113 -10.97 14.27 1.47
C ASP A 113 -10.34 14.18 2.87
N SER A 114 -9.64 13.07 3.14
CA SER A 114 -9.09 12.80 4.47
C SER A 114 -8.01 13.82 4.87
N ALA A 115 -7.25 14.34 3.91
CA ALA A 115 -6.20 15.33 4.15
C ALA A 115 -6.77 16.69 4.59
N ARG A 116 -8.03 16.99 4.26
CA ARG A 116 -8.72 18.21 4.71
C ARG A 116 -9.08 18.15 6.21
N PHE A 117 -8.95 16.99 6.85
CA PHE A 117 -9.42 16.76 8.21
C PHE A 117 -8.31 16.42 9.21
N ASP A 118 -7.24 15.74 8.80
CA ASP A 118 -6.18 15.32 9.73
C ASP A 118 -5.48 16.49 10.43
N GLY A 119 -5.56 16.50 11.77
CA GLY A 119 -4.98 17.53 12.63
C GLY A 119 -5.68 18.88 12.53
N LYS A 120 -6.93 18.91 12.04
CA LYS A 120 -7.70 20.13 11.80
C LYS A 120 -8.78 20.34 12.84
N LYS A 121 -8.92 21.60 13.30
CA LYS A 121 -10.00 22.01 14.21
C LYS A 121 -11.22 22.46 13.41
N LEU A 122 -12.32 21.75 13.60
CA LEU A 122 -13.58 21.99 12.90
C LEU A 122 -14.65 22.44 13.89
N LYS A 123 -15.72 23.05 13.36
CA LYS A 123 -16.91 23.41 14.14
C LYS A 123 -18.12 22.73 13.56
N ALA A 124 -18.91 22.08 14.42
CA ALA A 124 -20.24 21.62 14.08
C ALA A 124 -21.26 22.63 14.61
N LYS A 125 -22.06 23.19 13.71
CA LYS A 125 -23.01 24.28 14.00
C LYS A 125 -24.43 23.83 13.72
N ILE A 126 -25.30 24.03 14.71
CA ILE A 126 -26.74 23.89 14.55
C ILE A 126 -27.37 25.28 14.55
N ILE A 127 -28.30 25.50 13.62
CA ILE A 127 -29.08 26.74 13.47
C ILE A 127 -30.56 26.38 13.54
N ALA A 128 -31.27 26.87 14.54
CA ALA A 128 -32.69 26.65 14.73
C ALA A 128 -33.46 27.95 14.52
N THR A 129 -34.52 27.90 13.72
CA THR A 129 -35.37 29.07 13.41
C THR A 129 -36.77 28.84 13.93
N LYS A 130 -37.34 29.84 14.62
CA LYS A 130 -38.74 29.88 15.02
C LYS A 130 -39.29 31.29 14.92
N ASN A 131 -40.36 31.52 14.17
CA ASN A 131 -40.99 32.83 13.96
C ASN A 131 -39.95 33.92 13.63
N ASN A 132 -39.07 33.65 12.66
CA ASN A 132 -37.92 34.49 12.26
C ASN A 132 -36.85 34.73 13.35
N THR A 133 -37.00 34.16 14.55
CA THR A 133 -35.95 34.18 15.58
C THR A 133 -34.99 33.02 15.33
N ILE A 134 -33.70 33.34 15.26
CA ILE A 134 -32.64 32.35 15.03
C ILE A 134 -31.89 32.12 16.34
N LYS A 135 -31.62 30.85 16.66
CA LYS A 135 -30.67 30.44 17.69
C LYS A 135 -29.61 29.53 17.09
N THR A 136 -28.37 29.73 17.49
CA THR A 136 -27.24 28.91 17.06
C THR A 136 -26.58 28.22 18.25
N LYS A 137 -26.02 27.04 18.00
CA LYS A 137 -25.12 26.35 18.92
C LYS A 137 -23.98 25.73 18.13
N GLU A 138 -22.77 25.88 18.65
CA GLU A 138 -21.55 25.39 18.01
C GLU A 138 -20.79 24.49 18.97
N VAL A 139 -20.12 23.48 18.43
CA VAL A 139 -19.17 22.64 19.15
C VAL A 139 -17.91 22.49 18.31
N GLU A 140 -16.75 22.74 18.91
CA GLU A 140 -15.46 22.52 18.29
C GLU A 140 -15.04 21.07 18.45
N PHE A 141 -14.38 20.51 17.44
CA PHE A 141 -13.83 19.16 17.48
C PHE A 141 -12.58 19.07 16.57
N GLU A 142 -11.68 18.15 16.88
CA GLU A 142 -10.50 17.86 16.05
C GLU A 142 -10.61 16.45 15.48
N LEU A 143 -10.21 16.28 14.23
CA LEU A 143 -10.09 14.97 13.59
C LEU A 143 -8.61 14.60 13.43
N SER A 144 -8.29 13.32 13.58
CA SER A 144 -6.99 12.79 13.18
C SER A 144 -7.08 11.36 12.70
N TYR A 145 -6.09 10.95 11.91
CA TYR A 145 -5.93 9.56 11.53
C TYR A 145 -5.82 8.65 12.76
N ASN A 146 -6.44 7.47 12.67
CA ASN A 146 -6.40 6.46 13.72
C ASN A 146 -5.34 5.39 13.47
N GLU A 147 -5.22 4.91 12.23
CA GLU A 147 -4.39 3.75 11.90
C GLU A 147 -2.99 4.15 11.42
N VAL A 148 -2.94 5.07 10.46
CA VAL A 148 -1.70 5.51 9.78
C VAL A 148 -1.82 6.95 9.29
N ASP A 149 -0.70 7.63 9.12
CA ASP A 149 -0.62 9.01 8.64
C ASP A 149 0.05 9.14 7.26
N TRP A 150 0.47 8.02 6.67
CA TRP A 150 1.21 7.97 5.41
C TRP A 150 0.38 7.77 4.15
N VAL A 151 -0.94 7.66 4.28
CA VAL A 151 -1.88 7.63 3.16
C VAL A 151 -2.96 8.67 3.35
N ASP A 152 -3.34 9.34 2.26
CA ASP A 152 -4.58 10.10 2.20
C ASP A 152 -5.48 9.54 1.11
N VAL A 153 -6.78 9.73 1.30
CA VAL A 153 -7.80 9.32 0.36
C VAL A 153 -8.75 10.47 0.10
N LYS A 154 -9.04 10.66 -1.19
CA LYS A 154 -10.12 11.50 -1.67
C LYS A 154 -11.11 10.65 -2.45
N ILE A 155 -12.39 10.78 -2.14
CA ILE A 155 -13.47 10.04 -2.80
C ILE A 155 -14.49 11.03 -3.33
N ASP A 156 -14.77 10.95 -4.62
CA ASP A 156 -15.81 11.70 -5.29
C ASP A 156 -16.90 10.72 -5.74
N ARG A 157 -18.08 10.81 -5.11
CA ARG A 157 -19.21 9.92 -5.42
C ARG A 157 -19.93 10.30 -6.71
N ASN A 158 -19.78 11.53 -7.18
CA ASN A 158 -20.39 12.00 -8.42
C ASN A 158 -19.64 11.46 -9.62
N THR A 159 -18.31 11.49 -9.58
CA THR A 159 -17.47 10.99 -10.66
C THR A 159 -17.07 9.52 -10.50
N LYS A 160 -17.46 8.88 -9.39
CA LYS A 160 -17.08 7.49 -9.05
C LYS A 160 -15.56 7.30 -9.05
N ARG A 161 -14.85 8.26 -8.46
CA ARG A 161 -13.39 8.32 -8.45
C ARG A 161 -12.86 8.30 -7.03
N ILE A 162 -11.79 7.54 -6.83
CA ILE A 162 -11.00 7.51 -5.60
C ILE A 162 -9.56 7.89 -5.99
N ASP A 163 -9.01 8.89 -5.33
CA ASP A 163 -7.59 9.25 -5.44
C ASP A 163 -6.90 8.90 -4.12
N VAL A 164 -5.85 8.08 -4.21
CA VAL A 164 -5.03 7.65 -3.07
C VAL A 164 -3.65 8.27 -3.20
N ASN A 165 -3.23 9.05 -2.20
CA ASN A 165 -1.87 9.55 -2.10
C ASN A 165 -1.09 8.69 -1.11
N LEU A 166 -0.15 7.90 -1.60
CA LEU A 166 0.67 7.00 -0.79
C LEU A 166 2.07 7.58 -0.60
N ARG A 167 2.45 7.90 0.64
CA ARG A 167 3.79 8.45 0.94
C ARG A 167 4.77 7.32 1.21
N VAL A 168 5.85 7.28 0.45
CA VAL A 168 6.92 6.27 0.56
C VAL A 168 8.27 6.94 0.74
N ASN A 169 9.18 6.31 1.48
CA ASN A 169 10.55 6.77 1.64
C ASN A 169 11.51 5.80 0.96
N PHE A 170 12.10 6.22 -0.16
CA PHE A 170 13.14 5.46 -0.86
C PHE A 170 14.51 6.11 -0.65
N THR A 171 15.51 5.28 -0.33
CA THR A 171 16.90 5.70 -0.16
C THR A 171 17.82 5.00 -1.16
N ASP A 172 18.93 5.61 -1.54
CA ASP A 172 19.89 4.98 -2.45
C ASP A 172 20.70 3.94 -1.69
N GLY A 173 20.44 2.66 -1.94
CA GLY A 173 21.22 1.54 -1.41
C GLY A 173 22.54 1.32 -2.17
N GLY A 174 22.84 2.18 -3.15
CA GLY A 174 24.06 2.15 -3.94
C GLY A 174 24.02 1.11 -5.05
N ALA A 175 25.21 0.74 -5.53
CA ALA A 175 25.39 -0.25 -6.58
C ALA A 175 26.26 -1.41 -6.11
N LYS A 176 25.87 -2.62 -6.51
CA LYS A 176 26.63 -3.86 -6.30
C LYS A 176 27.09 -4.41 -7.66
N GLY A 177 28.32 -4.89 -7.71
CA GLY A 177 28.91 -5.48 -8.91
C GLY A 177 29.59 -4.49 -9.86
N LEU A 178 29.96 -3.30 -9.39
CA LEU A 178 30.63 -2.26 -10.17
C LEU A 178 31.97 -1.82 -9.57
N SER A 179 32.42 -2.48 -8.50
CA SER A 179 33.63 -2.07 -7.78
C SER A 179 34.89 -2.69 -8.39
N CYS A 180 36.00 -1.96 -8.30
CA CYS A 180 37.34 -2.45 -8.63
C CYS A 180 38.22 -2.38 -7.38
N ASN A 181 38.89 -3.49 -7.06
CA ASN A 181 39.84 -3.57 -5.97
C ASN A 181 41.24 -3.76 -6.53
N THR A 182 42.21 -3.00 -6.01
CA THR A 182 43.63 -3.16 -6.38
C THR A 182 44.36 -3.77 -5.21
N TYR A 183 45.00 -4.91 -5.42
CA TYR A 183 45.83 -5.59 -4.42
C TYR A 183 47.26 -5.73 -4.93
N SER A 184 48.21 -5.76 -3.99
CA SER A 184 49.59 -6.11 -4.28
C SER A 184 49.72 -7.63 -4.21
N ILE A 185 50.41 -8.24 -5.17
CA ILE A 185 50.79 -9.65 -5.07
C ILE A 185 51.86 -9.77 -3.98
N ASP A 186 51.56 -10.54 -2.94
CA ASP A 186 52.51 -10.87 -1.87
C ASP A 186 53.63 -11.76 -2.42
N THR A 187 54.77 -11.80 -1.73
CA THR A 187 56.04 -12.39 -2.16
C THR A 187 56.02 -13.88 -2.53
N GLU A 188 54.93 -14.61 -2.32
CA GLU A 188 54.79 -16.02 -2.70
C GLU A 188 53.41 -16.27 -3.32
N ALA A 189 53.24 -15.96 -4.61
CA ALA A 189 52.15 -16.56 -5.38
C ALA A 189 52.49 -18.06 -5.54
N SER A 190 51.73 -18.97 -4.92
CA SER A 190 52.02 -20.41 -5.04
C SER A 190 51.92 -20.85 -6.51
N TYR A 191 53.03 -21.23 -7.10
CA TYR A 191 53.13 -21.62 -8.49
C TYR A 191 53.14 -23.15 -8.62
N GLU A 192 52.10 -23.73 -9.22
CA GLU A 192 52.18 -25.12 -9.69
C GLU A 192 53.03 -25.27 -10.96
N THR A 193 53.33 -24.17 -11.68
CA THR A 193 53.88 -24.22 -13.05
C THR A 193 55.05 -23.27 -13.35
N PHE A 194 55.50 -22.45 -12.40
CA PHE A 194 56.56 -21.46 -12.65
C PHE A 194 57.53 -21.34 -11.47
N THR A 195 58.80 -21.72 -11.63
CA THR A 195 59.82 -21.51 -10.59
C THR A 195 60.76 -20.38 -11.04
N PRO A 196 60.80 -19.23 -10.34
CA PRO A 196 61.69 -18.13 -10.71
C PRO A 196 63.16 -18.57 -10.64
N THR A 197 63.94 -18.36 -11.70
CA THR A 197 65.37 -18.70 -11.77
C THR A 197 66.25 -17.84 -10.86
N THR A 198 65.73 -16.70 -10.36
CA THR A 198 66.45 -15.72 -9.54
C THR A 198 66.11 -15.78 -8.04
N GLY A 199 65.20 -16.66 -7.62
CA GLY A 199 64.75 -16.76 -6.22
C GLY A 199 63.87 -15.61 -5.74
N VAL A 200 63.48 -14.69 -6.63
CA VAL A 200 62.55 -13.59 -6.36
C VAL A 200 61.37 -13.73 -7.31
N ASP A 201 60.14 -13.74 -6.78
CA ASP A 201 58.93 -13.75 -7.60
C ASP A 201 58.86 -12.47 -8.45
N PRO A 202 58.90 -12.54 -9.80
CA PRO A 202 58.86 -11.37 -10.67
C PRO A 202 57.55 -10.59 -10.57
N LEU A 203 56.51 -11.16 -9.96
CA LEU A 203 55.23 -10.51 -9.73
C LEU A 203 55.11 -9.92 -8.33
N ALA A 204 56.06 -10.16 -7.42
CA ALA A 204 56.04 -9.61 -6.06
C ALA A 204 55.99 -8.08 -6.10
N GLY A 205 55.02 -7.49 -5.39
CA GLY A 205 54.78 -6.05 -5.38
C GLY A 205 54.06 -5.50 -6.62
N THR A 206 53.72 -6.34 -7.61
CA THR A 206 52.88 -5.94 -8.74
C THR A 206 51.47 -5.65 -8.24
N LYS A 207 50.92 -4.52 -8.66
CA LYS A 207 49.53 -4.15 -8.38
C LYS A 207 48.62 -4.75 -9.45
N VAL A 208 47.67 -5.57 -9.03
CA VAL A 208 46.63 -6.10 -9.89
C VAL A 208 45.31 -5.47 -9.50
N THR A 209 44.60 -4.93 -10.48
CA THR A 209 43.23 -4.45 -10.30
C THR A 209 42.27 -5.52 -10.82
N VAL A 210 41.36 -5.97 -9.95
CA VAL A 210 40.27 -6.89 -10.31
C VAL A 210 38.95 -6.18 -10.04
N CYS A 211 38.11 -6.14 -11.05
CA CYS A 211 36.78 -5.55 -10.99
C CYS A 211 35.69 -6.62 -10.91
N ASP A 212 34.53 -6.25 -10.38
CA ASP A 212 33.42 -7.18 -10.22
C ASP A 212 32.97 -7.81 -11.55
N TRP A 213 33.03 -7.06 -12.65
CA TRP A 213 32.71 -7.60 -13.98
C TRP A 213 33.72 -8.62 -14.50
N ASP A 214 34.94 -8.67 -13.96
CA ASP A 214 35.94 -9.68 -14.35
C ASP A 214 35.58 -11.07 -13.79
N LYS A 215 34.60 -11.16 -12.87
CA LYS A 215 34.05 -12.42 -12.35
C LYS A 215 33.14 -13.13 -13.35
N VAL A 216 32.65 -12.42 -14.37
CA VAL A 216 31.75 -12.99 -15.39
C VAL A 216 32.58 -13.82 -16.38
N PRO A 217 32.34 -15.14 -16.52
CA PRO A 217 33.13 -15.97 -17.40
C PRO A 217 33.00 -15.59 -18.87
N ASP A 218 34.11 -15.64 -19.62
CA ASP A 218 34.14 -15.43 -21.07
C ASP A 218 33.21 -16.37 -21.84
N SER A 219 32.99 -17.58 -21.33
CA SER A 219 32.03 -18.53 -21.91
C SER A 219 30.60 -17.99 -21.87
N GLU A 220 30.25 -17.26 -20.81
CA GLU A 220 28.93 -16.67 -20.64
C GLU A 220 28.79 -15.37 -21.45
N THR A 221 29.84 -14.55 -21.54
CA THR A 221 29.83 -13.39 -22.45
C THR A 221 29.64 -13.80 -23.91
N LYS A 222 30.32 -14.86 -24.35
CA LYS A 222 30.15 -15.45 -25.70
C LYS A 222 28.78 -16.07 -25.93
N LYS A 223 28.25 -16.80 -24.94
CA LYS A 223 26.94 -17.47 -25.01
C LYS A 223 25.80 -16.49 -25.17
N TRP A 224 25.81 -15.40 -24.40
CA TRP A 224 24.75 -14.40 -24.43
C TRP A 224 25.00 -13.28 -25.45
N GLY A 225 26.24 -13.12 -25.94
CA GLY A 225 26.61 -12.08 -26.89
C GLY A 225 26.55 -10.66 -26.29
N LYS A 226 26.69 -10.54 -24.97
CA LYS A 226 26.58 -9.28 -24.23
C LYS A 226 27.84 -9.04 -23.42
N LEU A 227 28.21 -7.77 -23.25
CA LEU A 227 29.33 -7.38 -22.40
C LEU A 227 28.86 -7.15 -20.96
N PRO A 228 29.71 -7.45 -19.96
CA PRO A 228 29.45 -7.06 -18.57
C PRO A 228 29.26 -5.55 -18.40
N ILE A 229 28.37 -5.17 -17.50
CA ILE A 229 28.04 -3.77 -17.24
C ILE A 229 29.13 -3.15 -16.36
N LYS A 230 29.72 -2.03 -16.75
CA LYS A 230 30.82 -1.40 -15.98
C LYS A 230 30.41 -0.13 -15.23
N THR A 231 29.23 0.39 -15.52
CA THR A 231 28.63 1.57 -14.88
C THR A 231 27.12 1.39 -14.77
N ARG A 232 26.45 2.02 -13.80
CA ARG A 232 24.99 1.94 -13.68
C ARG A 232 24.32 2.33 -15.00
N THR A 233 23.40 1.51 -15.50
CA THR A 233 22.51 1.87 -16.62
C THR A 233 21.25 2.61 -16.15
N LYS A 234 20.98 2.56 -14.84
CA LYS A 234 19.90 3.27 -14.15
C LYS A 234 20.44 4.06 -12.97
N SER A 235 20.14 5.36 -12.95
CA SER A 235 20.38 6.21 -11.79
C SER A 235 19.44 5.85 -10.63
N PHE A 236 19.72 6.35 -9.44
CA PHE A 236 18.78 6.21 -8.31
C PHE A 236 17.41 6.84 -8.62
N GLN A 237 17.37 7.98 -9.32
CA GLN A 237 16.11 8.60 -9.74
C GLN A 237 15.33 7.73 -10.73
N ASP A 238 16.01 7.01 -11.63
CA ASP A 238 15.34 6.07 -12.52
C ASP A 238 14.69 4.92 -11.74
N LEU A 239 15.38 4.40 -10.70
CA LEU A 239 14.83 3.39 -9.82
C LEU A 239 13.61 3.92 -9.04
N ILE A 240 13.67 5.15 -8.53
CA ILE A 240 12.51 5.81 -7.91
C ILE A 240 11.33 5.85 -8.90
N ASN A 241 11.57 6.29 -10.13
CA ASN A 241 10.52 6.41 -11.14
C ASN A 241 9.89 5.05 -11.46
N LEU A 242 10.70 3.99 -11.57
CA LEU A 242 10.21 2.63 -11.74
C LEU A 242 9.38 2.19 -10.53
N ALA A 243 9.86 2.40 -9.30
CA ALA A 243 9.12 2.02 -8.10
C ALA A 243 7.76 2.74 -8.00
N ILE A 244 7.72 4.05 -8.26
CA ILE A 244 6.48 4.85 -8.32
C ILE A 244 5.53 4.32 -9.40
N ASN A 245 6.04 4.06 -10.61
CA ASN A 245 5.23 3.53 -11.69
C ASN A 245 4.62 2.16 -11.33
N GLY A 246 5.42 1.29 -10.71
CA GLY A 246 4.97 -0.01 -10.22
C GLY A 246 3.87 0.12 -9.17
N LEU A 247 4.08 0.96 -8.15
CA LEU A 247 3.07 1.24 -7.13
C LEU A 247 1.77 1.76 -7.73
N ASN A 248 1.86 2.78 -8.58
CA ASN A 248 0.69 3.40 -9.20
C ASN A 248 -0.08 2.43 -10.10
N TYR A 249 0.63 1.56 -10.81
CA TYR A 249 0.03 0.58 -11.71
C TYR A 249 -0.60 -0.59 -10.95
N HIS A 250 0.17 -1.26 -10.07
CA HIS A 250 -0.27 -2.50 -9.43
C HIS A 250 -1.23 -2.26 -8.26
N TRP A 251 -1.19 -1.11 -7.59
CA TRP A 251 -2.19 -0.77 -6.56
C TRP A 251 -3.34 0.10 -7.09
N GLY A 252 -3.21 0.65 -8.30
CA GLY A 252 -4.28 1.34 -8.99
C GLY A 252 -5.29 0.34 -9.59
N ARG A 253 -6.58 0.66 -9.46
CA ARG A 253 -7.68 -0.13 -10.05
C ARG A 253 -8.57 0.80 -10.84
N ASN A 254 -8.17 1.10 -12.07
CA ASN A 254 -8.78 2.11 -12.94
C ASN A 254 -8.61 1.74 -14.41
N ARG A 255 -9.20 2.54 -15.32
CA ARG A 255 -9.14 2.34 -16.77
C ARG A 255 -7.74 2.09 -17.35
N ASN A 256 -6.67 2.58 -16.73
CA ASN A 256 -5.31 2.46 -17.24
C ASN A 256 -4.66 1.10 -16.96
N HIS A 257 -5.14 0.35 -15.96
CA HIS A 257 -4.60 -0.98 -15.65
C HIS A 257 -5.18 -2.03 -16.59
N ALA A 258 -4.44 -3.10 -16.96
CA ALA A 258 -4.91 -4.05 -17.99
C ALA A 258 -6.22 -4.78 -17.63
N GLU A 259 -6.35 -5.27 -16.38
CA GLU A 259 -7.46 -6.12 -15.93
C GLU A 259 -8.25 -5.50 -14.76
N ALA A 260 -7.59 -5.11 -13.67
CA ALA A 260 -8.18 -4.43 -12.51
C ALA A 260 -8.69 -3.01 -12.84
N LYS A 261 -9.96 -2.86 -13.24
CA LYS A 261 -10.53 -1.58 -13.69
C LYS A 261 -11.22 -0.77 -12.59
N ASP A 262 -11.60 -1.40 -11.49
CA ASP A 262 -12.40 -0.78 -10.44
C ASP A 262 -12.24 -1.50 -9.09
N VAL A 263 -12.82 -0.87 -8.06
CA VAL A 263 -13.19 -1.49 -6.79
C VAL A 263 -14.70 -1.36 -6.58
N LYS A 264 -15.32 -2.29 -5.85
CA LYS A 264 -16.74 -2.22 -5.50
C LYS A 264 -16.92 -1.63 -4.11
N ILE A 265 -17.66 -0.52 -4.03
CA ILE A 265 -18.08 0.09 -2.77
C ILE A 265 -19.60 0.20 -2.79
N ILE A 266 -20.26 -0.54 -1.91
CA ILE A 266 -21.73 -0.57 -1.77
C ILE A 266 -22.43 -0.94 -3.10
N GLY A 267 -21.82 -1.86 -3.84
CA GLY A 267 -22.33 -2.38 -5.12
C GLY A 267 -21.96 -1.51 -6.31
N GLU A 268 -21.47 -0.29 -6.06
CA GLU A 268 -21.09 0.66 -7.08
C GLU A 268 -19.60 0.51 -7.45
N SER A 269 -19.31 0.65 -8.74
CA SER A 269 -17.94 0.70 -9.25
C SER A 269 -17.30 2.05 -9.00
N TYR A 270 -16.07 2.05 -8.50
CA TYR A 270 -15.21 3.24 -8.44
C TYR A 270 -13.87 2.98 -9.12
N GLU A 271 -13.38 3.95 -9.88
CA GLU A 271 -12.00 3.94 -10.34
C GLU A 271 -11.08 4.44 -9.21
N LEU A 272 -10.12 3.60 -8.81
CA LEU A 272 -9.09 3.93 -7.83
C LEU A 272 -7.79 4.29 -8.54
N TYR A 273 -7.38 5.54 -8.38
CA TYR A 273 -6.11 6.08 -8.87
C TYR A 273 -5.12 6.16 -7.72
N MET A 274 -3.98 5.50 -7.90
CA MET A 274 -2.87 5.52 -6.96
C MET A 274 -1.84 6.57 -7.38
N ASN A 275 -1.38 7.36 -6.41
CA ASN A 275 -0.33 8.36 -6.55
C ASN A 275 0.70 8.20 -5.43
N ALA A 276 1.79 7.49 -5.72
CA ALA A 276 2.92 7.35 -4.82
C ALA A 276 3.78 8.63 -4.81
N ILE A 277 4.07 9.13 -3.60
CA ILE A 277 4.81 10.37 -3.34
C ILE A 277 6.05 10.02 -2.53
N VAL A 278 7.23 10.34 -3.04
CA VAL A 278 8.49 10.13 -2.31
C VAL A 278 8.71 11.27 -1.33
N THR A 279 8.79 10.95 -0.04
CA THR A 279 8.98 11.90 1.05
C THR A 279 9.48 11.18 2.30
N GLU A 280 10.19 11.89 3.18
CA GLU A 280 10.52 11.39 4.52
C GLU A 280 9.40 11.70 5.54
N ASN A 281 8.62 12.74 5.28
CA ASN A 281 7.54 13.18 6.15
C ASN A 281 6.30 12.28 5.99
N LYS A 282 5.79 11.75 7.12
CA LYS A 282 4.61 10.87 7.18
C LYS A 282 4.67 9.79 6.09
N ALA A 283 5.75 9.04 5.99
CA ALA A 283 5.92 8.03 4.95
C ALA A 283 5.94 6.62 5.52
N ILE A 284 5.58 5.64 4.68
CA ILE A 284 5.98 4.25 4.94
C ILE A 284 7.49 4.23 5.10
N GLY A 285 7.96 3.50 6.11
CA GLY A 285 9.35 3.51 6.53
C GLY A 285 10.35 3.23 5.40
N ALA A 286 11.60 3.66 5.61
CA ALA A 286 12.61 3.74 4.56
C ALA A 286 12.92 2.37 3.91
N LEU A 287 13.01 2.37 2.58
CA LEU A 287 13.33 1.22 1.75
C LEU A 287 14.49 1.56 0.81
N GLU A 288 15.57 0.79 0.89
CA GLU A 288 16.72 0.99 -0.01
C GLU A 288 16.40 0.49 -1.43
N LEU A 289 16.75 1.27 -2.45
CA LEU A 289 16.76 0.81 -3.84
C LEU A 289 18.20 0.51 -4.24
N ILE A 290 18.50 -0.74 -4.57
CA ILE A 290 19.85 -1.22 -4.88
C ILE A 290 19.95 -1.54 -6.37
N TYR A 291 20.95 -0.97 -7.05
CA TYR A 291 21.34 -1.43 -8.38
C TYR A 291 22.26 -2.65 -8.26
N ASN A 292 21.92 -3.79 -8.86
CA ASN A 292 22.69 -5.03 -8.74
C ASN A 292 23.06 -5.60 -10.11
N THR A 293 24.34 -5.92 -10.30
CA THR A 293 24.86 -6.57 -11.51
C THR A 293 26.14 -7.36 -11.17
N ASN A 294 26.76 -7.99 -12.17
CA ASN A 294 28.03 -8.76 -12.15
C ASN A 294 28.34 -9.53 -10.86
N GLY A 295 27.34 -10.19 -10.29
CA GLY A 295 27.50 -10.87 -9.01
C GLY A 295 26.27 -11.70 -8.69
N ASN A 296 26.13 -12.10 -7.43
CA ASN A 296 24.97 -12.87 -7.00
C ASN A 296 23.68 -12.09 -7.27
N TRP A 297 22.67 -12.80 -7.76
CA TRP A 297 21.31 -12.26 -7.78
C TRP A 297 20.91 -11.83 -6.36
N ALA A 298 20.35 -10.63 -6.24
CA ALA A 298 20.05 -10.01 -4.97
C ALA A 298 18.56 -10.07 -4.68
N ARG A 299 18.20 -10.71 -3.56
CA ARG A 299 16.82 -10.78 -3.08
C ARG A 299 16.32 -9.42 -2.59
N SER A 300 15.21 -8.99 -3.18
CA SER A 300 14.37 -7.94 -2.62
C SER A 300 13.63 -8.46 -1.40
N GLY A 301 13.40 -7.56 -0.46
CA GLY A 301 12.63 -7.86 0.73
C GLY A 301 12.27 -6.60 1.47
N ASN A 302 11.17 -6.68 2.20
CA ASN A 302 10.80 -5.69 3.18
C ASN A 302 10.29 -6.42 4.42
N PRO A 303 11.15 -6.87 5.35
CA PRO A 303 10.75 -7.43 6.64
C PRO A 303 10.02 -6.41 7.55
N GLY A 304 9.94 -5.17 7.09
CA GLY A 304 9.12 -4.12 7.66
C GLY A 304 9.83 -3.30 8.73
N THR A 305 9.42 -2.05 8.85
CA THR A 305 9.82 -1.11 9.91
C THR A 305 9.10 -1.37 11.24
N ILE A 306 7.99 -2.09 11.20
CA ILE A 306 7.18 -2.44 12.37
C ILE A 306 7.82 -3.64 13.09
N LYS A 307 8.47 -3.40 14.24
CA LYS A 307 9.21 -4.42 15.00
C LYS A 307 8.30 -5.29 15.86
N ASP A 308 7.72 -6.33 15.27
CA ASP A 308 7.17 -7.47 16.01
C ASP A 308 8.16 -8.66 16.03
N PRO A 309 8.04 -9.63 16.96
CA PRO A 309 8.98 -10.74 17.08
C PRO A 309 9.14 -11.57 15.79
N LEU A 310 8.08 -11.68 14.99
CA LEU A 310 8.09 -12.44 13.74
C LEU A 310 8.88 -11.69 12.65
N SER A 311 8.72 -10.37 12.60
CA SER A 311 9.47 -9.47 11.71
C SER A 311 10.94 -9.37 12.11
N ALA A 312 11.26 -9.47 13.40
CA ALA A 312 12.64 -9.56 13.88
C ALA A 312 13.34 -10.85 13.41
N ALA A 313 12.62 -11.98 13.33
CA ALA A 313 13.13 -13.22 12.74
C ALA A 313 13.28 -13.12 11.21
N GLY A 314 12.31 -12.50 10.53
CA GLY A 314 12.38 -12.22 9.08
C GLY A 314 13.55 -11.31 8.69
N ASN A 315 13.90 -10.33 9.54
CA ASN A 315 15.07 -9.46 9.38
C ASN A 315 16.42 -10.20 9.43
N LEU A 316 16.47 -11.42 9.99
CA LEU A 316 17.71 -12.23 10.00
C LEU A 316 17.97 -12.93 8.65
N ILE A 317 16.93 -13.06 7.82
CA ILE A 317 16.96 -13.82 6.55
C ILE A 317 16.63 -12.95 5.31
N SER A 318 16.16 -11.71 5.51
CA SER A 318 15.77 -10.78 4.46
C SER A 318 16.32 -9.38 4.72
N ARG A 319 16.70 -8.67 3.65
CA ARG A 319 17.14 -7.27 3.70
C ARG A 319 15.94 -6.34 3.53
N GLN A 320 15.99 -5.11 4.05
CA GLN A 320 15.01 -4.07 3.77
C GLN A 320 15.42 -3.27 2.52
N ALA A 321 15.35 -3.91 1.35
CA ALA A 321 15.74 -3.30 0.09
C ALA A 321 15.03 -3.93 -1.10
N ILE A 322 14.80 -3.14 -2.15
CA ILE A 322 14.32 -3.59 -3.45
C ILE A 322 15.52 -3.54 -4.42
N CYS A 323 15.84 -4.68 -5.02
CA CYS A 323 17.04 -4.85 -5.85
C CYS A 323 16.67 -4.88 -7.34
N TYR A 324 17.28 -3.99 -8.12
CA TYR A 324 17.23 -3.96 -9.58
C TYR A 324 18.34 -4.84 -10.14
N ASN A 325 18.01 -6.06 -10.54
CA ASN A 325 18.93 -7.12 -10.95
C ASN A 325 19.13 -7.16 -12.47
N VAL A 326 20.15 -6.46 -12.98
CA VAL A 326 20.35 -6.29 -14.43
C VAL A 326 21.72 -6.79 -14.92
N GLY A 327 21.80 -7.18 -16.18
CA GLY A 327 23.03 -7.69 -16.78
C GLY A 327 23.38 -9.08 -16.25
N TYR A 328 24.65 -9.36 -16.01
CA TYR A 328 25.06 -10.67 -15.52
C TYR A 328 24.77 -10.84 -14.03
N THR A 329 23.91 -11.79 -13.70
CA THR A 329 23.67 -12.21 -12.31
C THR A 329 23.91 -13.69 -12.15
N TYR A 330 24.51 -14.08 -11.04
CA TYR A 330 24.75 -15.46 -10.67
C TYR A 330 23.58 -15.98 -9.82
N ALA A 331 22.86 -16.97 -10.34
CA ALA A 331 21.76 -17.61 -9.64
C ALA A 331 22.31 -18.62 -8.61
N LEU A 332 21.79 -18.55 -7.38
CA LEU A 332 22.09 -19.50 -6.31
C LEU A 332 21.04 -20.61 -6.28
N ASP A 333 21.45 -21.83 -5.92
CA ASP A 333 20.62 -23.05 -5.97
C ASP A 333 19.26 -22.99 -5.22
N TRP A 334 19.08 -22.06 -4.28
CA TRP A 334 17.84 -21.95 -3.48
C TRP A 334 16.76 -21.05 -4.10
N TYR A 335 17.05 -20.33 -5.18
CA TYR A 335 16.20 -19.24 -5.67
C TYR A 335 15.51 -19.49 -7.03
N GLU A 336 15.95 -20.47 -7.83
CA GLU A 336 15.33 -20.71 -9.14
C GLU A 336 14.87 -22.17 -9.32
N PHE A 337 13.64 -22.32 -9.83
CA PHE A 337 13.05 -23.58 -10.32
C PHE A 337 13.93 -24.32 -11.36
N TYR A 338 14.98 -23.67 -11.87
CA TYR A 338 16.00 -24.24 -12.73
C TYR A 338 17.29 -24.51 -11.94
N LYS A 339 17.33 -25.66 -11.27
CA LYS A 339 18.49 -26.22 -10.56
C LYS A 339 19.76 -26.16 -11.42
N LYS A 340 20.63 -25.19 -11.17
CA LYS A 340 22.11 -25.20 -11.32
C LYS A 340 22.64 -23.78 -11.11
N ASN A 341 23.49 -23.62 -10.09
CA ASN A 341 24.50 -22.55 -9.97
C ASN A 341 25.05 -22.10 -11.33
N ASN A 342 24.57 -20.98 -11.88
CA ASN A 342 25.03 -20.46 -13.16
C ASN A 342 24.79 -18.95 -13.31
N TRP A 343 25.61 -18.33 -14.15
CA TRP A 343 25.42 -16.98 -14.66
C TRP A 343 24.27 -16.91 -15.66
N ARG A 344 23.50 -15.84 -15.58
CA ARG A 344 22.45 -15.49 -16.54
C ARG A 344 22.52 -14.00 -16.85
N TYR A 345 22.15 -13.65 -18.07
CA TYR A 345 21.98 -12.26 -18.47
C TYR A 345 20.51 -11.84 -18.29
N ARG A 346 20.28 -10.76 -17.54
CA ARG A 346 18.97 -10.13 -17.30
C ARG A 346 18.87 -8.89 -18.16
N GLU A 347 17.91 -8.87 -19.08
CA GLU A 347 17.66 -7.74 -19.98
C GLU A 347 16.99 -6.59 -19.21
N GLU A 348 17.38 -5.36 -19.53
CA GLU A 348 16.91 -4.16 -18.83
C GLU A 348 15.39 -3.95 -18.98
N SER A 349 14.82 -4.30 -20.14
CA SER A 349 13.37 -4.19 -20.39
C SER A 349 12.56 -5.10 -19.49
N ASP A 350 13.07 -6.30 -19.23
CA ASP A 350 12.42 -7.32 -18.43
C ASP A 350 12.56 -6.97 -16.94
N GLU A 351 13.76 -6.55 -16.53
CA GLU A 351 14.02 -6.10 -15.16
C GLU A 351 13.23 -4.84 -14.79
N ASN A 352 12.97 -3.93 -15.74
CA ASN A 352 12.06 -2.79 -15.49
C ASN A 352 10.66 -3.24 -15.07
N ILE A 353 10.15 -4.34 -15.65
CA ILE A 353 8.84 -4.91 -15.32
C ILE A 353 8.91 -5.62 -13.96
N GLU A 354 9.94 -6.46 -13.73
CA GLU A 354 10.10 -7.16 -12.45
C GLU A 354 10.28 -6.20 -11.29
N PHE A 355 11.07 -5.15 -11.47
CA PHE A 355 11.33 -4.16 -10.43
C PHE A 355 10.08 -3.34 -10.09
N GLN A 356 9.26 -2.98 -11.09
CA GLN A 356 7.96 -2.32 -10.87
C GLN A 356 7.03 -3.21 -10.02
N GLU A 357 6.88 -4.47 -10.42
CA GLU A 357 6.06 -5.46 -9.70
C GLU A 357 6.58 -5.70 -8.27
N THR A 358 7.89 -5.93 -8.14
CA THR A 358 8.54 -6.18 -6.86
C THR A 358 8.41 -4.98 -5.94
N SER A 359 8.58 -3.75 -6.45
CA SER A 359 8.41 -2.54 -5.64
C SER A 359 6.99 -2.46 -5.06
N ALA A 360 5.98 -2.75 -5.88
CA ALA A 360 4.60 -2.77 -5.44
C ALA A 360 4.32 -3.88 -4.40
N HIS A 361 4.92 -5.05 -4.58
CA HIS A 361 4.80 -6.19 -3.67
C HIS A 361 5.44 -5.89 -2.31
N GLU A 362 6.69 -5.41 -2.30
CA GLU A 362 7.45 -5.17 -1.08
C GLU A 362 6.90 -4.01 -0.25
N VAL A 363 6.46 -2.92 -0.88
CA VAL A 363 5.73 -1.84 -0.18
C VAL A 363 4.37 -2.34 0.29
N GLY A 364 3.73 -3.22 -0.50
CA GLY A 364 2.47 -3.87 -0.16
C GLY A 364 2.49 -4.59 1.17
N HIS A 365 3.63 -5.17 1.55
CA HIS A 365 3.77 -5.81 2.86
C HIS A 365 3.52 -4.86 4.04
N GLU A 366 3.90 -3.58 3.95
CA GLU A 366 3.67 -2.61 5.04
C GLU A 366 2.20 -2.22 5.14
N ILE A 367 1.54 -2.05 3.99
CA ILE A 367 0.11 -1.76 3.90
C ILE A 367 -0.68 -2.91 4.55
N LEU A 368 -0.45 -4.14 4.09
CA LEU A 368 -1.17 -5.31 4.56
C LEU A 368 -0.84 -5.66 6.01
N LYS A 369 0.37 -5.35 6.47
CA LYS A 369 0.74 -5.54 7.86
C LYS A 369 0.00 -4.59 8.79
N LYS A 370 -0.19 -3.32 8.38
CA LYS A 370 -1.02 -2.37 9.13
C LYS A 370 -2.49 -2.78 9.12
N TYR A 371 -3.00 -3.30 8.01
CA TYR A 371 -4.39 -3.70 7.88
C TYR A 371 -4.74 -5.02 8.59
N GLY A 372 -3.99 -6.09 8.31
CA GLY A 372 -4.30 -7.47 8.76
C GLY A 372 -3.22 -8.13 9.60
N GLY A 373 -2.14 -7.41 9.95
CA GLY A 373 -1.04 -7.94 10.74
C GLY A 373 -0.03 -8.76 9.94
N THR A 374 1.01 -9.21 10.65
CA THR A 374 2.21 -9.82 10.07
C THR A 374 1.92 -11.13 9.34
N ILE A 375 1.01 -11.97 9.86
CA ILE A 375 0.63 -13.23 9.21
C ILE A 375 -0.09 -12.98 7.89
N TYR A 376 -0.96 -11.97 7.84
CA TYR A 376 -1.67 -11.64 6.60
C TYR A 376 -0.73 -11.12 5.52
N SER A 377 0.21 -10.25 5.93
CA SER A 377 1.22 -9.68 5.04
C SER A 377 2.21 -10.74 4.52
N TYR A 378 2.93 -11.44 5.40
CA TYR A 378 4.01 -12.37 5.03
C TYR A 378 3.56 -13.81 4.80
N GLY A 379 2.30 -14.12 5.04
CA GLY A 379 1.73 -15.41 4.68
C GLY A 379 1.44 -15.52 3.18
N HIS A 380 1.56 -14.43 2.41
CA HIS A 380 1.26 -14.40 0.98
C HIS A 380 -0.10 -15.04 0.68
N LYS A 381 -1.14 -14.64 1.43
CA LYS A 381 -2.49 -15.22 1.38
C LYS A 381 -2.53 -16.75 1.60
N GLY A 382 -1.63 -17.23 2.46
CA GLY A 382 -1.54 -18.64 2.80
C GLY A 382 -0.89 -19.50 1.73
N THR A 383 -0.14 -18.92 0.79
CA THR A 383 0.69 -19.65 -0.20
C THR A 383 2.12 -19.87 0.29
N VAL A 384 2.48 -19.29 1.44
CA VAL A 384 3.82 -19.34 2.02
C VAL A 384 3.73 -19.57 3.52
N ASN A 385 4.74 -20.25 4.08
CA ASN A 385 4.90 -20.29 5.53
C ASN A 385 5.37 -18.91 6.03
N PRO A 386 4.59 -18.19 6.88
CA PRO A 386 4.95 -16.84 7.31
C PRO A 386 6.31 -16.75 8.04
N TYR A 387 6.79 -17.85 8.63
CA TYR A 387 8.04 -17.92 9.38
C TYR A 387 9.25 -18.25 8.49
N LEU A 388 9.10 -19.24 7.61
CA LEU A 388 10.19 -19.78 6.79
C LEU A 388 10.27 -19.15 5.40
N GLN A 389 9.23 -18.40 4.99
CA GLN A 389 9.14 -17.74 3.69
C GLN A 389 9.34 -18.71 2.51
N ASN A 390 9.02 -19.99 2.72
CA ASN A 390 9.00 -21.01 1.68
C ASN A 390 7.56 -21.29 1.22
N GLU A 391 7.44 -21.58 -0.07
CA GLU A 391 6.19 -21.95 -0.71
C GLU A 391 5.54 -23.13 -0.01
N ASN A 392 4.23 -23.05 0.21
CA ASN A 392 3.45 -24.14 0.79
C ASN A 392 2.62 -24.87 -0.29
N ALA A 393 1.97 -25.96 0.11
CA ALA A 393 1.17 -26.78 -0.81
C ALA A 393 -0.07 -26.07 -1.40
N ASN A 394 -0.43 -24.88 -0.91
CA ASN A 394 -1.56 -24.09 -1.39
C ASN A 394 -1.16 -23.09 -2.47
N ALA A 395 0.13 -22.91 -2.75
CA ALA A 395 0.57 -22.13 -3.91
C ALA A 395 0.05 -22.77 -5.20
N THR A 396 -0.43 -21.93 -6.12
CA THR A 396 -1.05 -22.38 -7.37
C THR A 396 -0.28 -21.84 -8.57
N ALA A 397 -0.58 -22.34 -9.76
CA ALA A 397 -0.07 -21.74 -10.99
C ALA A 397 -0.77 -20.40 -11.26
N TYR A 398 -0.09 -19.51 -11.99
CA TYR A 398 -0.67 -18.26 -12.44
C TYR A 398 -1.96 -18.50 -13.25
N PRO A 399 -3.03 -17.70 -13.04
CA PRO A 399 -4.25 -17.87 -13.79
C PRO A 399 -4.02 -17.50 -15.27
N THR A 400 -4.57 -18.33 -16.15
CA THR A 400 -4.36 -18.22 -17.61
C THR A 400 -5.05 -17.01 -18.25
N SER A 401 -6.05 -16.44 -17.57
CA SER A 401 -6.80 -15.25 -18.01
C SER A 401 -7.26 -14.42 -16.81
N GLY A 402 -7.63 -13.16 -17.06
CA GLY A 402 -8.09 -12.22 -16.03
C GLY A 402 -6.97 -11.67 -15.14
N GLU A 403 -7.40 -10.97 -14.09
CA GLU A 403 -6.53 -10.37 -13.07
C GLU A 403 -5.68 -11.43 -12.34
N ILE A 404 -4.45 -11.04 -12.01
CA ILE A 404 -3.53 -11.82 -11.20
C ILE A 404 -3.30 -11.05 -9.90
N ASP A 405 -3.38 -11.74 -8.77
CA ASP A 405 -3.15 -11.12 -7.47
C ASP A 405 -1.64 -10.88 -7.23
N LEU A 406 -1.28 -9.70 -6.79
CA LEU A 406 0.11 -9.27 -6.56
C LEU A 406 0.79 -10.03 -5.42
N MET A 407 0.05 -10.45 -4.39
CA MET A 407 0.65 -10.89 -3.12
C MET A 407 0.99 -12.40 -3.01
N PRO A 408 0.21 -13.33 -3.59
CA PRO A 408 0.52 -14.77 -3.51
C PRO A 408 1.83 -15.14 -4.20
N TYR A 409 2.46 -16.22 -3.73
CA TYR A 409 3.47 -16.92 -4.53
C TYR A 409 2.78 -17.91 -5.47
N TYR A 410 3.38 -18.03 -6.66
CA TYR A 410 2.90 -18.90 -7.71
C TYR A 410 3.97 -19.94 -8.08
N THR A 411 3.51 -21.15 -8.41
CA THR A 411 4.36 -22.34 -8.66
C THR A 411 5.11 -22.31 -10.01
N ASP A 412 4.74 -21.41 -10.91
CA ASP A 412 5.24 -21.36 -12.29
C ASP A 412 5.70 -19.96 -12.71
N TRP A 413 6.28 -19.86 -13.91
CA TRP A 413 6.82 -18.60 -14.42
C TRP A 413 5.83 -17.88 -15.32
N LEU A 414 5.51 -16.63 -14.97
CA LEU A 414 4.70 -15.76 -15.81
C LEU A 414 5.56 -15.01 -16.83
N LYS A 415 5.15 -15.03 -18.11
CA LYS A 415 5.83 -14.23 -19.14
C LYS A 415 5.69 -12.74 -18.86
N TYR A 416 6.74 -11.97 -19.15
CA TYR A 416 6.78 -10.52 -18.90
C TYR A 416 5.59 -9.75 -19.52
N ASN A 417 5.17 -10.10 -20.73
CA ASN A 417 4.03 -9.46 -21.38
C ASN A 417 2.66 -9.76 -20.73
N GLN A 418 2.59 -10.76 -19.85
CA GLN A 418 1.41 -11.12 -19.08
C GLN A 418 1.40 -10.49 -17.68
N ARG A 419 2.56 -10.05 -17.15
CA ARG A 419 2.68 -9.39 -15.83
C ARG A 419 1.87 -8.10 -15.71
N LYS A 420 1.50 -7.47 -16.83
CA LYS A 420 0.55 -6.34 -16.86
C LYS A 420 -0.83 -6.66 -16.25
N ARG A 421 -1.18 -7.93 -16.07
CA ARG A 421 -2.45 -8.36 -15.43
C ARG A 421 -2.39 -8.36 -13.90
N ILE A 422 -1.19 -8.18 -13.33
CA ILE A 422 -0.96 -8.24 -11.89
C ILE A 422 -1.45 -6.96 -11.23
N ALA A 423 -2.29 -7.08 -10.21
CA ALA A 423 -2.72 -5.99 -9.35
C ALA A 423 -2.88 -6.49 -7.90
N ALA A 424 -2.75 -5.59 -6.93
CA ALA A 424 -3.23 -5.82 -5.58
C ALA A 424 -4.73 -6.12 -5.66
N SER A 425 -5.17 -7.20 -4.98
CA SER A 425 -6.57 -7.61 -5.03
C SER A 425 -7.51 -6.48 -4.58
N GLU A 426 -8.78 -6.55 -4.96
CA GLU A 426 -9.77 -5.54 -4.57
C GLU A 426 -9.80 -5.28 -3.05
N ILE A 427 -9.71 -6.34 -2.24
CA ILE A 427 -9.68 -6.24 -0.77
C ILE A 427 -8.42 -5.51 -0.30
N ASP A 428 -7.27 -5.82 -0.87
CA ASP A 428 -6.00 -5.17 -0.51
C ASP A 428 -6.04 -3.69 -0.89
N ALA A 429 -6.55 -3.35 -2.08
CA ALA A 429 -6.69 -1.96 -2.50
C ALA A 429 -7.67 -1.18 -1.59
N LEU A 430 -8.78 -1.81 -1.18
CA LEU A 430 -9.73 -1.22 -0.23
C LEU A 430 -9.15 -1.04 1.18
N SER A 431 -8.12 -1.81 1.55
CA SER A 431 -7.44 -1.63 2.84
C SER A 431 -6.84 -0.22 3.00
N LEU A 432 -6.39 0.40 1.90
CA LEU A 432 -5.86 1.77 1.92
C LEU A 432 -6.91 2.78 2.37
N LEU A 433 -8.16 2.59 1.95
CA LEU A 433 -9.28 3.44 2.36
C LEU A 433 -9.61 3.23 3.83
N TRP A 434 -9.61 1.97 4.29
CA TRP A 434 -9.83 1.65 5.70
C TRP A 434 -8.75 2.27 6.60
N LEU A 435 -7.49 2.22 6.18
CA LEU A 435 -6.35 2.77 6.91
C LEU A 435 -6.42 4.30 7.08
N THR A 436 -7.15 5.02 6.21
CA THR A 436 -7.38 6.48 6.35
C THR A 436 -8.48 6.86 7.34
N LYS A 437 -8.94 5.91 8.16
CA LYS A 437 -9.93 6.16 9.21
C LYS A 437 -9.56 7.37 10.08
N LEU A 438 -10.53 8.26 10.25
CA LEU A 438 -10.46 9.43 11.12
C LEU A 438 -11.27 9.20 12.39
N LEU A 439 -10.78 9.71 13.52
CA LEU A 439 -11.50 9.78 14.79
C LEU A 439 -11.58 11.22 15.29
N ILE A 440 -12.67 11.51 16.01
CA ILE A 440 -12.77 12.71 16.85
C ILE A 440 -11.88 12.49 18.08
N LYS A 441 -10.99 13.44 18.34
CA LYS A 441 -10.10 13.43 19.51
C LYS A 441 -10.75 13.96 20.78
#